data_AF-A0AAU8L6S1-F1
#
_entry.id   AF-A0AAU8L6S1-F1
#
_cell.length_a   1.000
_cell.length_b   1.000
_cell.length_c   1.000
_cell.angle_alpha   90.00
_cell.angle_beta   90.00
_cell.angle_gamma   90.00
#
_symmetry.space_group_name_H-M   'P 1'
#
loop_
_entity.id
_entity.type
_entity.pdbx_description
1 polymer ?
#
loop_
_entity_poly.entity_id
_entity_poly.type
_entity_poly.pdbx_seq_one_letter_code
_entity_poly.pdbx_strand_id
1 'polypeptide(L)'
;MIEEYKTLSDLPNDPFEMPPPYWRSSGTIFQITDALENLCIYLKKLLEILPNTQALLDNYLDRNPNFEEDDEEFMDISEPLYEIESKIKLKCELSVFMAAIEIEDLLNMISVFNLKKDVSESIEKLSPMEKLLIISATLTDSPVKDSKPYDALKKLISWRNAYAHGHCTDRPVKSLRHNHLISPESYPTVPKEIEHMLMQLNGYLIVSKYLRTISHNNYTRGVSYHDSEIENFLKKINKYKFSYNGNGEIYNLAYKGGA
;
A
#
# COMPACT_ATOMS: atom_id res chain seq x y z
N MET A 1 42.36 -2.13 -0.37
CA MET A 1 42.10 -3.41 0.32
C MET A 1 40.73 -3.27 0.97
N ILE A 2 39.79 -4.17 0.71
CA ILE A 2 38.55 -4.20 1.48
C ILE A 2 38.94 -4.88 2.80
N GLU A 3 38.94 -4.15 3.91
CA GLU A 3 39.08 -4.76 5.23
C GLU A 3 37.89 -5.71 5.42
N GLU A 4 38.17 -7.00 5.61
CA GLU A 4 37.16 -7.97 5.98
C GLU A 4 36.81 -7.77 7.46
N TYR A 5 35.71 -7.08 7.73
CA TYR A 5 35.09 -7.06 9.05
C TYR A 5 34.56 -8.46 9.38
N LYS A 6 35.13 -9.14 10.39
CA LYS A 6 34.78 -10.54 10.71
C LYS A 6 33.77 -10.65 11.84
N THR A 7 33.66 -9.62 12.67
CA THR A 7 32.79 -9.57 13.85
C THR A 7 32.13 -8.21 14.01
N LEU A 8 31.02 -8.13 14.76
CA LEU A 8 30.31 -6.87 15.04
C LEU A 8 31.17 -5.85 15.81
N SER A 9 32.19 -6.30 16.54
CA SER A 9 33.14 -5.44 17.25
C SER A 9 34.17 -4.79 16.32
N ASP A 10 34.31 -5.29 15.09
CA ASP A 10 35.24 -4.74 14.11
C ASP A 10 34.61 -3.55 13.34
N LEU A 11 33.29 -3.38 13.44
CA LEU A 11 32.57 -2.33 12.73
C LEU A 11 32.81 -0.94 13.35
N PRO A 12 32.99 0.11 12.53
CA PRO A 12 33.08 1.47 13.02
C PRO A 12 31.81 1.88 13.80
N ASN A 13 31.99 2.63 14.88
CA ASN A 13 30.88 3.25 15.60
C ASN A 13 30.33 4.49 14.86
N ASP A 14 31.13 5.09 13.98
CA ASP A 14 30.69 6.18 13.10
C ASP A 14 29.90 5.59 11.92
N PRO A 15 28.60 5.93 11.77
CA PRO A 15 27.76 5.42 10.68
C PRO A 15 28.24 5.86 9.28
N PHE A 16 29.07 6.89 9.17
CA PHE A 16 29.64 7.34 7.89
C PHE A 16 30.92 6.62 7.49
N GLU A 17 31.56 5.93 8.43
CA GLU A 17 32.73 5.10 8.21
C GLU A 17 32.36 3.62 7.95
N MET A 18 31.08 3.27 8.08
CA MET A 18 30.56 1.94 7.82
C MET A 18 30.94 1.47 6.40
N PRO A 19 31.29 0.18 6.23
CA PRO A 19 31.62 -0.37 4.91
C PRO A 19 30.47 -0.16 3.91
N PRO A 20 30.78 -0.21 2.60
CA PRO A 20 29.75 -0.10 1.57
C PRO A 20 28.61 -1.09 1.82
N PRO A 21 27.38 -0.67 1.49
CA PRO A 21 26.19 -1.10 2.19
C PRO A 21 25.80 -2.54 1.87
N TYR A 22 25.62 -3.32 2.93
CA TYR A 22 25.05 -4.68 2.88
C TYR A 22 23.54 -4.69 3.16
N TRP A 23 22.84 -3.55 3.07
CA TRP A 23 21.39 -3.56 3.28
C TRP A 23 20.74 -4.42 2.20
N ARG A 24 20.23 -5.57 2.61
CA ARG A 24 19.47 -6.47 1.76
C ARG A 24 18.03 -6.27 2.12
N SER A 25 17.33 -5.49 1.31
CA SER A 25 15.88 -5.31 1.42
C SER A 25 15.21 -6.69 1.46
N SER A 26 14.14 -6.80 2.26
CA SER A 26 13.35 -8.02 2.43
C SER A 26 12.56 -8.46 1.18
N GLY A 27 12.70 -7.73 0.07
CA GLY A 27 12.03 -8.00 -1.20
C GLY A 27 10.59 -7.48 -1.25
N THR A 28 10.14 -6.80 -0.19
CA THR A 28 8.84 -6.13 -0.07
C THR A 28 8.57 -5.18 -1.24
N ILE A 29 9.56 -4.38 -1.63
CA ILE A 29 9.43 -3.45 -2.75
C ILE A 29 9.08 -4.14 -4.09
N PHE A 30 9.59 -5.36 -4.32
CA PHE A 30 9.27 -6.14 -5.52
C PHE A 30 7.84 -6.69 -5.48
N GLN A 31 7.32 -7.00 -4.29
CA GLN A 31 5.93 -7.43 -4.13
C GLN A 31 4.96 -6.28 -4.39
N ILE A 32 5.34 -5.04 -4.04
CA ILE A 32 4.56 -3.85 -4.39
C ILE A 32 4.49 -3.71 -5.91
N THR A 33 5.62 -3.78 -6.62
CA THR A 33 5.66 -3.59 -8.07
C THR A 33 4.95 -4.72 -8.82
N ASP A 34 5.13 -5.99 -8.43
CA ASP A 34 4.37 -7.13 -8.97
C ASP A 34 2.86 -6.96 -8.75
N ALA A 35 2.44 -6.52 -7.55
CA ALA A 35 1.03 -6.34 -7.27
C ALA A 35 0.41 -5.25 -8.15
N LEU A 36 1.12 -4.13 -8.35
CA LEU A 36 0.67 -3.02 -9.18
C LEU A 36 0.66 -3.37 -10.68
N GLU A 37 1.62 -4.16 -11.16
CA GLU A 37 1.62 -4.68 -12.52
C GLU A 37 0.42 -5.58 -12.77
N ASN A 38 0.19 -6.55 -11.88
CA ASN A 38 -0.97 -7.44 -11.94
C ASN A 38 -2.29 -6.66 -11.85
N LEU A 39 -2.36 -5.63 -11.01
CA LEU A 39 -3.52 -4.75 -10.92
C LEU A 39 -3.81 -4.06 -12.25
N CYS A 40 -2.78 -3.57 -12.96
CA CYS A 40 -2.97 -3.00 -14.30
C CYS A 40 -3.57 -4.02 -15.29
N ILE A 41 -3.19 -5.29 -15.19
CA ILE A 41 -3.75 -6.38 -16.03
C ILE A 41 -5.21 -6.62 -15.65
N TYR A 42 -5.53 -6.70 -14.36
CA TYR A 42 -6.89 -6.98 -13.91
C TYR A 42 -7.87 -5.85 -14.20
N LEU A 43 -7.42 -4.59 -14.14
CA LEU A 43 -8.24 -3.44 -14.53
C LEU A 43 -8.60 -3.45 -16.02
N LYS A 44 -7.71 -3.93 -16.90
CA LYS A 44 -8.02 -4.12 -18.32
C LYS A 44 -9.08 -5.21 -18.51
N LYS A 45 -8.92 -6.34 -17.82
CA LYS A 45 -9.90 -7.44 -17.87
C LYS A 45 -11.26 -7.00 -17.34
N LEU A 46 -11.30 -6.23 -16.25
CA LEU A 46 -12.53 -5.68 -15.71
C LEU A 46 -13.24 -4.77 -16.73
N LEU A 47 -12.48 -3.92 -17.45
CA LEU A 47 -13.03 -3.07 -18.51
C LEU A 47 -13.68 -3.89 -19.64
N GLU A 48 -13.14 -5.07 -19.95
CA GLU A 48 -13.65 -5.96 -21.00
C GLU A 48 -14.90 -6.74 -20.55
N ILE A 49 -14.93 -7.24 -19.31
CA ILE A 49 -15.98 -8.12 -18.80
C ILE A 49 -17.22 -7.34 -18.34
N LEU A 50 -17.01 -6.20 -17.67
CA LEU A 50 -18.06 -5.45 -16.99
C LEU A 50 -19.28 -5.11 -17.88
N PRO A 51 -19.13 -4.60 -19.13
CA PRO A 51 -20.30 -4.26 -19.94
C PRO A 51 -21.14 -5.47 -20.33
N ASN A 52 -20.50 -6.60 -20.62
CA ASN A 52 -21.20 -7.83 -21.01
C ASN A 52 -21.92 -8.45 -19.81
N THR A 53 -21.26 -8.55 -18.66
CA THR A 53 -21.89 -9.04 -17.44
C THR A 53 -23.07 -8.16 -17.04
N GLN A 54 -22.94 -6.83 -17.12
CA GLN A 54 -24.05 -5.93 -16.80
C GLN A 54 -25.26 -6.16 -17.71
N ALA A 55 -25.05 -6.29 -19.04
CA ALA A 55 -26.14 -6.54 -19.97
C ALA A 55 -26.84 -7.90 -19.72
N LEU A 56 -26.09 -8.93 -19.33
CA LEU A 56 -26.64 -10.23 -18.96
C LEU A 56 -27.43 -10.17 -17.65
N LEU A 57 -26.89 -9.47 -16.63
CA LEU A 57 -27.57 -9.26 -15.35
C LEU A 57 -28.86 -8.46 -15.52
N ASP A 58 -28.84 -7.37 -16.28
CA ASP A 58 -30.04 -6.56 -16.56
C ASP A 58 -31.15 -7.42 -17.19
N ASN A 59 -30.79 -8.24 -18.20
CA ASN A 59 -31.74 -9.16 -18.84
C ASN A 59 -32.26 -10.24 -17.88
N TYR A 60 -31.39 -10.80 -17.04
CA TYR A 60 -31.76 -11.80 -16.05
C TYR A 60 -32.73 -11.21 -15.01
N LEU A 61 -32.46 -10.02 -14.48
CA LEU A 61 -33.30 -9.35 -13.49
C LEU A 61 -34.66 -8.93 -14.05
N ASP A 62 -34.71 -8.52 -15.33
CA ASP A 62 -35.97 -8.22 -16.03
C ASP A 62 -36.86 -9.47 -16.15
N ARG A 63 -36.25 -10.65 -16.37
CA ARG A 63 -36.97 -11.94 -16.44
C ARG A 63 -37.31 -12.51 -15.06
N ASN A 64 -36.51 -12.20 -14.05
CA ASN A 64 -36.58 -12.77 -12.71
C ASN A 64 -36.66 -11.66 -11.63
N PRO A 65 -37.79 -10.93 -11.53
CA PRO A 65 -37.91 -9.78 -10.62
C PRO A 65 -37.92 -10.15 -9.14
N ASN A 66 -38.15 -11.42 -8.81
CA ASN A 66 -38.14 -11.96 -7.44
C ASN A 66 -37.03 -13.02 -7.28
N PHE A 67 -35.87 -12.81 -7.89
CA PHE A 67 -34.77 -13.78 -7.81
C PHE A 67 -34.28 -13.98 -6.36
N GLU A 68 -33.78 -15.19 -6.08
CA GLU A 68 -33.01 -15.50 -4.88
C GLU A 68 -31.51 -15.46 -5.24
N GLU A 69 -30.66 -14.97 -4.32
CA GLU A 69 -29.22 -14.77 -4.58
C GLU A 69 -28.45 -16.09 -4.86
N ASP A 70 -29.04 -17.25 -4.58
CA ASP A 70 -28.50 -18.58 -4.82
C ASP A 70 -28.95 -19.21 -6.16
N ASP A 71 -29.59 -18.43 -7.04
CA ASP A 71 -29.93 -18.88 -8.39
C ASP A 71 -28.68 -19.20 -9.24
N GLU A 72 -28.68 -20.37 -9.88
CA GLU A 72 -27.55 -20.89 -10.66
C GLU A 72 -27.25 -20.01 -11.89
N GLU A 73 -28.27 -19.51 -12.59
CA GLU A 73 -28.09 -18.63 -13.76
C GLU A 73 -27.50 -17.28 -13.32
N PHE A 74 -27.95 -16.73 -12.18
CA PHE A 74 -27.36 -15.52 -11.61
C PHE A 74 -25.88 -15.71 -11.27
N MET A 75 -25.53 -16.84 -10.63
CA MET A 75 -24.16 -17.15 -10.25
C MET A 75 -23.25 -17.32 -11.47
N ASP A 76 -23.70 -18.02 -12.51
CA ASP A 76 -22.96 -18.21 -13.76
C ASP A 76 -22.65 -16.87 -14.46
N ILE A 77 -23.59 -15.91 -14.42
CA ILE A 77 -23.41 -14.58 -15.00
C ILE A 77 -22.45 -13.74 -14.16
N SER A 78 -22.58 -13.81 -12.83
CA SER A 78 -21.89 -12.91 -11.89
C SER A 78 -20.46 -13.36 -11.52
N GLU A 79 -20.18 -14.67 -11.55
CA GLU A 79 -18.90 -15.25 -11.11
C GLU A 79 -17.66 -14.64 -11.78
N PRO A 80 -17.60 -14.46 -13.12
CA PRO A 80 -16.42 -13.85 -13.76
C PRO A 80 -16.12 -12.43 -13.27
N LEU A 81 -17.17 -11.66 -12.93
CA LEU A 81 -17.03 -10.33 -12.37
C LEU A 81 -16.51 -10.40 -10.92
N TYR A 82 -17.12 -11.23 -10.07
CA TYR A 82 -16.68 -11.40 -8.70
C TYR A 82 -15.23 -11.90 -8.58
N GLU A 83 -14.81 -12.79 -9.48
CA GLU A 83 -13.43 -13.28 -9.52
C GLU A 83 -12.44 -12.16 -9.83
N ILE A 84 -12.73 -11.31 -10.82
CA ILE A 84 -11.81 -10.22 -11.19
C ILE A 84 -11.79 -9.11 -10.13
N GLU A 85 -12.93 -8.79 -9.52
CA GLU A 85 -13.02 -7.82 -8.43
C GLU A 85 -12.23 -8.28 -7.20
N SER A 86 -12.34 -9.57 -6.85
CA SER A 86 -11.58 -10.18 -5.75
C SER A 86 -10.08 -10.13 -6.00
N LYS A 87 -9.63 -10.41 -7.23
CA LYS A 87 -8.22 -10.29 -7.63
C LYS A 87 -7.71 -8.85 -7.53
N ILE A 88 -8.52 -7.86 -7.93
CA ILE A 88 -8.18 -6.44 -7.81
C ILE A 88 -8.02 -6.05 -6.34
N LYS A 89 -9.00 -6.41 -5.49
CA LYS A 89 -8.95 -6.14 -4.06
C LYS A 89 -7.70 -6.72 -3.42
N LEU A 90 -7.42 -8.00 -3.67
CA LEU A 90 -6.24 -8.68 -3.14
C LEU A 90 -4.94 -7.96 -3.50
N LYS A 91 -4.79 -7.51 -4.75
CA LYS A 91 -3.59 -6.78 -5.17
C LYS A 91 -3.51 -5.37 -4.56
N CYS A 92 -4.64 -4.70 -4.36
CA CYS A 92 -4.69 -3.44 -3.63
C CYS A 92 -4.19 -3.62 -2.19
N GLU A 93 -4.78 -4.57 -1.45
CA GLU A 93 -4.42 -4.84 -0.05
C GLU A 93 -2.95 -5.28 0.09
N LEU A 94 -2.48 -6.19 -0.78
CA LEU A 94 -1.09 -6.64 -0.79
C LEU A 94 -0.11 -5.48 -0.98
N SER A 95 -0.38 -4.58 -1.94
CA SER A 95 0.49 -3.44 -2.21
C SER A 95 0.60 -2.48 -1.03
N VAL A 96 -0.52 -2.20 -0.35
CA VAL A 96 -0.55 -1.33 0.84
C VAL A 96 0.17 -1.99 2.02
N PHE A 97 -0.07 -3.29 2.23
CA PHE A 97 0.57 -4.04 3.31
C PHE A 97 2.09 -4.07 3.14
N MET A 98 2.57 -4.39 1.93
CA MET A 98 4.01 -4.43 1.65
C MET A 98 4.66 -3.04 1.69
N ALA A 99 3.95 -1.98 1.31
CA ALA A 99 4.43 -0.60 1.48
C ALA A 99 4.61 -0.22 2.95
N ALA A 100 3.74 -0.70 3.85
CA ALA A 100 3.89 -0.45 5.28
C ALA A 100 5.13 -1.15 5.86
N ILE A 101 5.45 -2.36 5.37
CA ILE A 101 6.67 -3.09 5.76
C ILE A 101 7.91 -2.42 5.17
N GLU A 102 7.88 -2.02 3.89
CA GLU A 102 8.99 -1.34 3.22
C GLU A 102 9.38 -0.03 3.91
N ILE A 103 8.41 0.75 4.40
CA ILE A 103 8.74 1.98 5.15
C ILE A 103 9.40 1.66 6.49
N GLU A 104 8.98 0.60 7.16
CA GLU A 104 9.64 0.17 8.39
C GLU A 104 11.08 -0.29 8.12
N ASP A 105 11.31 -1.03 7.01
CA ASP A 105 12.65 -1.37 6.51
C ASP A 105 13.49 -0.12 6.27
N LEU A 106 12.93 0.88 5.59
CA LEU A 106 13.60 2.16 5.30
C LEU A 106 13.93 2.97 6.56
N LEU A 107 13.03 3.00 7.56
CA LEU A 107 13.28 3.63 8.85
C LEU A 107 14.45 2.97 9.57
N ASN A 108 14.51 1.63 9.55
CA ASN A 108 15.59 0.86 10.15
C ASN A 108 16.91 1.12 9.40
N MET A 109 16.89 1.07 8.07
CA MET A 109 18.06 1.35 7.24
C MET A 109 18.63 2.75 7.54
N ILE A 110 17.78 3.77 7.60
CA ILE A 110 18.22 5.14 7.91
C ILE A 110 18.80 5.23 9.30
N SER A 111 18.19 4.55 10.28
CA SER A 111 18.72 4.50 11.65
C SER A 111 20.14 3.93 11.67
N VAL A 112 20.37 2.80 10.97
CA VAL A 112 21.69 2.14 10.91
C VAL A 112 22.75 3.02 10.25
N PHE A 113 22.43 3.68 9.13
CA PHE A 113 23.41 4.43 8.35
C PHE A 113 23.57 5.90 8.72
N ASN A 114 22.79 6.42 9.67
CA ASN A 114 22.85 7.84 10.06
C ASN A 114 23.00 8.06 11.57
N LEU A 115 22.77 7.04 12.40
CA LEU A 115 22.83 7.15 13.86
C LEU A 115 23.92 6.23 14.43
N LYS A 116 24.41 6.58 15.62
CA LYS A 116 25.33 5.71 16.36
C LYS A 116 24.65 4.38 16.71
N LYS A 117 25.45 3.31 16.77
CA LYS A 117 24.99 1.93 17.05
C LYS A 117 24.00 1.82 18.21
N ASP A 118 24.36 2.32 19.40
CA ASP A 118 23.51 2.18 20.58
C ASP A 118 22.14 2.87 20.41
N VAL A 119 22.11 3.95 19.64
CA VAL A 119 20.88 4.68 19.32
C VAL A 119 20.05 3.90 18.30
N SER A 120 20.67 3.38 17.23
CA SER A 120 19.95 2.62 16.20
C SER A 120 19.36 1.31 16.76
N GLU A 121 20.11 0.57 17.57
CA GLU A 121 19.63 -0.66 18.24
C GLU A 121 18.47 -0.40 19.22
N SER A 122 18.47 0.77 19.88
CA SER A 122 17.38 1.18 20.77
C SER A 122 16.12 1.55 19.99
N ILE A 123 16.29 2.24 18.85
CA ILE A 123 15.18 2.69 17.99
C ILE A 123 14.52 1.52 17.25
N GLU A 124 15.27 0.48 16.89
CA GLU A 124 14.77 -0.69 16.13
C GLU A 124 13.50 -1.31 16.75
N LYS A 125 13.40 -1.34 18.08
CA LYS A 125 12.31 -1.98 18.83
C LYS A 125 11.04 -1.12 18.94
N LEU A 126 11.11 0.14 18.52
CA LEU A 126 10.01 1.08 18.64
C LEU A 126 8.99 0.89 17.51
N SER A 127 7.80 1.46 17.68
CA SER A 127 6.84 1.50 16.57
C SER A 127 7.37 2.39 15.43
N PRO A 128 6.96 2.16 14.17
CA PRO A 128 7.39 3.00 13.04
C PRO A 128 7.14 4.50 13.24
N MET A 129 6.06 4.86 13.95
CA MET A 129 5.74 6.25 14.29
C MET A 129 6.78 6.87 15.23
N GLU A 130 7.20 6.14 16.25
CA GLU A 130 8.22 6.58 17.20
C GLU A 130 9.59 6.64 16.51
N LYS A 131 9.91 5.65 15.66
CA LYS A 131 11.12 5.68 14.82
C LYS A 131 11.18 6.97 14.00
N LEU A 132 10.12 7.31 13.27
CA LEU A 132 10.07 8.52 12.45
C LEU A 132 10.31 9.79 13.27
N LEU A 133 9.67 9.92 14.44
CA LEU A 133 9.83 11.09 15.31
C LEU A 133 11.28 11.26 15.79
N ILE A 134 11.91 10.17 16.26
CA ILE A 134 13.28 10.22 16.79
C ILE A 134 14.28 10.46 15.66
N ILE A 135 14.15 9.76 14.54
CA ILE A 135 15.02 9.95 13.36
C ILE A 135 14.93 11.39 12.87
N SER A 136 13.72 11.94 12.70
CA SER A 136 13.52 13.33 12.29
C SER A 136 14.16 14.31 13.26
N ALA A 137 13.93 14.15 14.57
CA ALA A 137 14.47 15.06 15.58
C ALA A 137 16.00 14.97 15.69
N THR A 138 16.59 13.84 15.30
CA THR A 138 18.04 13.63 15.37
C THR A 138 18.76 14.14 14.12
N LEU A 139 18.14 13.97 12.95
CA LEU A 139 18.74 14.32 11.67
C LEU A 139 18.34 15.72 11.15
N THR A 140 17.35 16.36 11.76
CA THR A 140 16.88 17.69 11.34
C THR A 140 16.51 18.56 12.53
N ASP A 141 16.56 19.88 12.34
CA ASP A 141 16.11 20.87 13.34
C ASP A 141 14.58 21.07 13.34
N SER A 142 13.84 20.35 12.49
CA SER A 142 12.40 20.55 12.29
C SER A 142 11.59 19.35 12.77
N PRO A 143 10.58 19.54 13.64
CA PRO A 143 9.74 18.43 14.08
C PRO A 143 8.89 17.91 12.92
N VAL A 144 8.87 16.59 12.73
CA VAL A 144 7.99 15.94 11.74
C VAL A 144 6.55 15.77 12.22
N LYS A 145 6.27 15.92 13.52
CA LYS A 145 4.91 15.79 14.05
C LYS A 145 3.97 16.78 13.35
N ASP A 146 2.75 16.33 13.03
CA ASP A 146 1.72 17.11 12.32
C ASP A 146 2.13 17.54 10.89
N SER A 147 3.17 16.93 10.33
CA SER A 147 3.57 17.11 8.92
C SER A 147 2.93 16.06 8.00
N LYS A 148 2.95 16.33 6.69
CA LYS A 148 2.44 15.40 5.68
C LYS A 148 3.06 13.99 5.76
N PRO A 149 4.41 13.82 5.90
CA PRO A 149 5.00 12.50 6.13
C PRO A 149 4.49 11.79 7.39
N TYR A 150 4.29 12.51 8.49
CA TYR A 150 3.79 11.93 9.73
C TYR A 150 2.36 11.41 9.58
N ASP A 151 1.47 12.21 9.01
CA ASP A 151 0.08 11.80 8.77
C ASP A 151 -0.01 10.64 7.77
N ALA A 152 0.82 10.66 6.73
CA ALA A 152 0.91 9.57 5.76
C ALA A 152 1.35 8.26 6.43
N LEU A 153 2.42 8.28 7.23
CA LEU A 153 2.88 7.10 7.97
C LEU A 153 1.81 6.61 8.95
N LYS A 154 1.17 7.52 9.69
CA LYS A 154 0.12 7.17 10.66
C LYS A 154 -1.03 6.42 9.99
N LYS A 155 -1.50 6.88 8.83
CA LYS A 155 -2.57 6.23 8.06
C LYS A 155 -2.13 4.84 7.58
N LEU A 156 -0.92 4.73 7.05
CA LEU A 156 -0.38 3.47 6.53
C LEU A 156 -0.22 2.41 7.62
N ILE A 157 0.37 2.78 8.76
CA ILE A 157 0.57 1.88 9.91
C ILE A 157 -0.76 1.52 10.59
N SER A 158 -1.68 2.47 10.71
CA SER A 158 -3.02 2.19 11.23
C SER A 158 -3.75 1.16 10.36
N TRP A 159 -3.67 1.30 9.03
CA TRP A 159 -4.25 0.34 8.11
C TRP A 159 -3.57 -1.03 8.22
N ARG A 160 -2.24 -1.08 8.23
CA ARG A 160 -1.46 -2.33 8.38
C ARG A 160 -1.87 -3.09 9.64
N ASN A 161 -1.96 -2.39 10.77
CA ASN A 161 -2.33 -3.00 12.04
C ASN A 161 -3.78 -3.51 12.00
N ALA A 162 -4.71 -2.74 11.42
CA ALA A 162 -6.08 -3.19 11.23
C ALA A 162 -6.14 -4.49 10.41
N TYR A 163 -5.43 -4.52 9.27
CA TYR A 163 -5.35 -5.69 8.40
C TYR A 163 -4.73 -6.90 9.10
N ALA A 164 -3.57 -6.74 9.75
CA ALA A 164 -2.84 -7.83 10.42
C ALA A 164 -3.63 -8.44 11.60
N HIS A 165 -4.48 -7.65 12.27
CA HIS A 165 -5.34 -8.12 13.34
C HIS A 165 -6.70 -8.64 12.85
N GLY A 166 -6.93 -8.66 11.54
CA GLY A 166 -8.17 -9.16 10.94
C GLY A 166 -9.36 -8.22 11.12
N HIS A 167 -9.15 -6.91 11.27
CA HIS A 167 -10.22 -5.93 11.18
C HIS A 167 -10.59 -5.65 9.72
N CYS A 168 -11.88 -5.42 9.44
CA CYS A 168 -12.39 -4.76 8.26
C CYS A 168 -11.75 -3.38 8.13
N THR A 169 -10.83 -3.25 7.17
CA THR A 169 -9.97 -2.09 6.95
C THR A 169 -10.69 -0.89 6.33
N ASP A 170 -11.90 -1.12 5.84
CA ASP A 170 -12.87 -0.16 5.31
C ASP A 170 -13.65 0.59 6.40
N ARG A 171 -13.41 0.30 7.68
CA ARG A 171 -14.23 0.80 8.80
C ARG A 171 -13.40 1.40 9.94
N PRO A 172 -13.99 2.29 10.76
CA PRO A 172 -13.36 2.73 12.00
C PRO A 172 -13.01 1.54 12.89
N VAL A 173 -11.73 1.46 13.28
CA VAL A 173 -11.23 0.41 14.17
C VAL A 173 -11.76 0.67 15.58
N LYS A 174 -12.80 -0.06 15.99
CA LYS A 174 -13.31 -0.10 17.36
C LYS A 174 -12.86 -1.40 18.05
N SER A 175 -13.75 -2.37 18.20
CA SER A 175 -13.43 -3.73 18.66
C SER A 175 -13.64 -4.73 17.53
N LEU A 176 -12.95 -5.88 17.59
CA LEU A 176 -13.15 -6.97 16.62
C LEU A 176 -14.63 -7.37 16.53
N ARG A 177 -15.31 -7.50 17.68
CA ARG A 177 -16.75 -7.79 17.73
C ARG A 177 -17.59 -6.74 17.00
N HIS A 178 -17.38 -5.46 17.26
CA HIS A 178 -18.16 -4.40 16.61
C HIS A 178 -17.91 -4.36 15.10
N ASN A 179 -16.68 -4.64 14.69
CA ASN A 179 -16.26 -4.59 13.31
C ASN A 179 -16.81 -5.76 12.48
N HIS A 180 -16.98 -6.95 13.08
CA HIS A 180 -17.46 -8.17 12.41
C HIS A 180 -18.94 -8.50 12.61
N LEU A 181 -19.58 -8.04 13.68
CA LEU A 181 -20.98 -8.41 14.01
C LEU A 181 -22.01 -7.35 13.59
N ILE A 182 -21.56 -6.23 13.04
CA ILE A 182 -22.45 -5.15 12.60
C ILE A 182 -22.28 -5.01 11.10
N SER A 183 -23.38 -5.21 10.36
CA SER A 183 -23.41 -4.97 8.91
C SER A 183 -23.08 -3.50 8.63
N PRO A 184 -22.23 -3.23 7.63
CA PRO A 184 -21.96 -1.85 7.23
C PRO A 184 -23.18 -1.25 6.54
N GLU A 185 -23.24 0.07 6.46
CA GLU A 185 -24.20 0.76 5.59
C GLU A 185 -23.89 0.50 4.10
N SER A 186 -22.61 0.32 3.76
CA SER A 186 -22.16 -0.05 2.41
C SER A 186 -20.91 -0.92 2.48
N TYR A 187 -20.83 -1.93 1.63
CA TYR A 187 -19.60 -2.71 1.46
C TYR A 187 -18.57 -1.95 0.61
N PRO A 188 -17.25 -2.22 0.78
CA PRO A 188 -16.23 -1.64 -0.06
C PRO A 188 -16.34 -2.19 -1.49
N THR A 189 -16.15 -1.30 -2.46
CA THR A 189 -16.22 -1.60 -3.89
C THR A 189 -14.84 -1.47 -4.51
N VAL A 190 -14.63 -2.08 -5.68
CA VAL A 190 -13.36 -1.95 -6.43
C VAL A 190 -12.89 -0.50 -6.58
N PRO A 191 -13.75 0.47 -6.96
CA PRO A 191 -13.38 1.88 -6.99
C PRO A 191 -12.80 2.39 -5.65
N LYS A 192 -13.48 2.10 -4.53
CA LYS A 192 -13.04 2.53 -3.18
C LYS A 192 -11.71 1.89 -2.79
N GLU A 193 -11.52 0.61 -3.12
CA GLU A 193 -10.26 -0.11 -2.85
C GLU A 193 -9.09 0.50 -3.62
N ILE A 194 -9.30 0.86 -4.89
CA ILE A 194 -8.28 1.52 -5.72
C ILE A 194 -7.97 2.93 -5.21
N GLU A 195 -9.00 3.73 -4.89
CA GLU A 195 -8.84 5.07 -4.32
C GLU A 195 -8.04 5.02 -3.02
N HIS A 196 -8.38 4.07 -2.14
CA HIS A 196 -7.71 3.86 -0.88
C HIS A 196 -6.25 3.41 -1.08
N MET A 197 -5.99 2.43 -1.94
CA MET A 197 -4.62 2.00 -2.29
C MET A 197 -3.80 3.15 -2.87
N LEU A 198 -4.35 3.93 -3.81
CA LEU A 198 -3.67 5.09 -4.39
C LEU A 198 -3.31 6.11 -3.29
N MET A 199 -4.22 6.41 -2.36
CA MET A 199 -3.93 7.30 -1.24
C MET A 199 -2.78 6.78 -0.38
N GLN A 200 -2.80 5.49 0.00
CA GLN A 200 -1.79 4.90 0.87
C GLN A 200 -0.42 4.81 0.19
N LEU A 201 -0.35 4.42 -1.08
CA LEU A 201 0.92 4.34 -1.81
C LEU A 201 1.51 5.72 -2.15
N ASN A 202 0.67 6.73 -2.38
CA ASN A 202 1.17 8.12 -2.43
C ASN A 202 1.71 8.56 -1.06
N GLY A 203 1.07 8.14 0.03
CA GLY A 203 1.58 8.33 1.39
C GLY A 203 2.95 7.68 1.60
N TYR A 204 3.11 6.43 1.18
CA TYR A 204 4.39 5.72 1.15
C TYR A 204 5.48 6.55 0.43
N LEU A 205 5.21 7.04 -0.78
CA LEU A 205 6.17 7.83 -1.56
C LEU A 205 6.55 9.15 -0.87
N ILE A 206 5.60 9.81 -0.21
CA ILE A 206 5.85 11.03 0.59
C ILE A 206 6.81 10.72 1.74
N VAL A 207 6.58 9.63 2.47
CA VAL A 207 7.43 9.24 3.61
C VAL A 207 8.81 8.82 3.12
N SER A 208 8.90 7.98 2.08
CA SER A 208 10.16 7.55 1.48
C SER A 208 11.02 8.74 1.05
N LYS A 209 10.42 9.70 0.32
CA LYS A 209 11.10 10.92 -0.11
C LYS A 209 11.58 11.78 1.06
N TYR A 210 10.74 11.95 2.08
CA TYR A 210 11.12 12.70 3.28
C TYR A 210 12.33 12.09 3.97
N LEU A 211 12.28 10.78 4.21
CA LEU A 211 13.33 9.98 4.83
C LEU A 211 14.68 10.10 4.10
N ARG A 212 14.67 10.07 2.76
CA ARG A 212 15.88 10.33 1.96
C ARG A 212 16.41 11.75 2.08
N THR A 213 15.51 12.73 2.13
CA THR A 213 15.87 14.16 2.21
C THR A 213 16.58 14.48 3.52
N ILE A 214 16.15 13.86 4.63
CA ILE A 214 16.73 14.09 5.95
C ILE A 214 17.98 13.24 6.22
N SER A 215 18.23 12.22 5.40
CA SER A 215 19.43 11.40 5.56
C SER A 215 20.68 12.25 5.36
N HIS A 216 21.75 11.94 6.10
CA HIS A 216 23.09 12.51 5.93
C HIS A 216 24.02 11.59 5.14
N ASN A 217 23.71 10.30 5.05
CA ASN A 217 24.51 9.30 4.35
C ASN A 217 24.14 9.22 2.86
N ASN A 218 25.16 9.24 1.98
CA ASN A 218 24.97 9.25 0.53
C ASN A 218 24.23 8.02 -0.01
N TYR A 219 24.39 6.85 0.63
CA TYR A 219 23.70 5.64 0.23
C TYR A 219 22.19 5.77 0.46
N THR A 220 21.79 6.13 1.68
CA THR A 220 20.37 6.24 2.06
C THR A 220 19.67 7.50 1.53
N ARG A 221 20.43 8.46 0.98
CA ARG A 221 19.91 9.61 0.21
C ARG A 221 19.48 9.25 -1.22
N GLY A 222 20.00 8.14 -1.76
CA GLY A 222 19.81 7.77 -3.17
C GLY A 222 18.33 7.53 -3.52
N VAL A 223 17.96 7.85 -4.77
CA VAL A 223 16.60 7.58 -5.28
C VAL A 223 16.49 6.10 -5.65
N SER A 224 15.44 5.44 -5.18
CA SER A 224 15.10 4.07 -5.60
C SER A 224 14.43 4.09 -6.97
N TYR A 225 14.96 3.27 -7.88
CA TYR A 225 14.32 2.99 -9.16
C TYR A 225 12.87 2.51 -8.96
N HIS A 226 12.62 1.68 -7.94
CA HIS A 226 11.30 1.12 -7.68
C HIS A 226 10.30 2.16 -7.21
N ASP A 227 10.70 3.24 -6.53
CA ASP A 227 9.76 4.32 -6.20
C ASP A 227 9.26 5.01 -7.48
N SER A 228 10.14 5.18 -8.46
CA SER A 228 9.76 5.73 -9.78
C SER A 228 8.86 4.76 -10.55
N GLU A 229 9.11 3.46 -10.43
CA GLU A 229 8.29 2.40 -11.01
C GLU A 229 6.88 2.36 -10.39
N ILE A 230 6.78 2.43 -9.06
CA ILE A 230 5.52 2.56 -8.33
C ILE A 230 4.76 3.79 -8.83
N GLU A 231 5.38 4.97 -8.86
CA GLU A 231 4.76 6.20 -9.40
C GLU A 231 4.20 6.00 -10.80
N ASN A 232 4.92 5.32 -11.67
CA ASN A 232 4.47 5.04 -13.04
C ASN A 232 3.25 4.12 -13.07
N PHE A 233 3.20 3.10 -12.21
CA PHE A 233 2.01 2.27 -12.09
C PHE A 233 0.82 3.03 -11.51
N LEU A 234 1.01 3.85 -10.46
CA LEU A 234 -0.07 4.68 -9.92
C LEU A 234 -0.65 5.61 -10.98
N LYS A 235 0.20 6.22 -11.82
CA LYS A 235 -0.25 7.03 -12.97
C LYS A 235 -1.06 6.21 -13.98
N LYS A 236 -0.66 4.98 -14.29
CA LYS A 236 -1.41 4.09 -15.19
C LYS A 236 -2.77 3.72 -14.60
N ILE A 237 -2.82 3.36 -13.32
CA ILE A 237 -4.05 2.99 -12.61
C ILE A 237 -5.00 4.19 -12.51
N ASN A 238 -4.50 5.41 -12.29
CA ASN A 238 -5.33 6.61 -12.20
C ASN A 238 -5.98 7.04 -13.53
N LYS A 239 -5.61 6.41 -14.67
CA LYS A 239 -6.29 6.60 -15.96
C LYS A 239 -7.65 5.93 -16.03
N TYR A 240 -7.89 4.92 -15.18
CA TYR A 240 -9.19 4.30 -15.04
C TYR A 240 -10.10 5.22 -14.25
N LYS A 241 -11.27 5.51 -14.80
CA LYS A 241 -12.30 6.36 -14.19
C LYS A 241 -13.53 5.51 -13.93
N PHE A 242 -13.89 5.46 -12.66
CA PHE A 242 -15.09 4.83 -12.18
C PHE A 242 -16.18 5.90 -12.06
N SER A 243 -17.35 5.62 -12.60
CA SER A 243 -18.53 6.49 -12.47
C SER A 243 -19.64 5.69 -11.83
N TYR A 244 -20.20 6.21 -10.74
CA TYR A 244 -21.17 5.49 -9.93
C TYR A 244 -22.59 5.76 -10.43
N ASN A 245 -23.40 4.71 -10.53
CA ASN A 245 -24.85 4.81 -10.65
C ASN A 245 -25.45 4.42 -9.28
N GLY A 246 -26.21 5.32 -8.65
CA GLY A 246 -26.86 5.05 -7.36
C GLY A 246 -25.90 5.03 -6.15
N ASN A 247 -26.03 4.05 -5.26
CA ASN A 247 -25.40 4.00 -3.93
C ASN A 247 -23.91 3.59 -3.92
N GLY A 248 -23.29 3.49 -5.11
CA GLY A 248 -21.88 3.15 -5.27
C GLY A 248 -21.61 1.68 -5.62
N GLU A 249 -22.63 0.82 -5.62
CA GLU A 249 -22.55 -0.61 -5.94
C GLU A 249 -22.45 -0.87 -7.44
N ILE A 250 -23.11 -0.04 -8.26
CA ILE A 250 -23.02 -0.10 -9.71
C ILE A 250 -22.04 0.97 -10.16
N TYR A 251 -21.00 0.57 -10.90
CA TYR A 251 -20.03 1.49 -11.47
C TYR A 251 -19.80 1.20 -12.95
N ASN A 252 -19.60 2.26 -13.73
CA ASN A 252 -19.06 2.18 -15.09
C ASN A 252 -17.58 2.47 -15.05
N LEU A 253 -16.81 1.73 -15.83
CA LEU A 253 -15.36 1.89 -15.96
C LEU A 253 -15.03 2.46 -17.34
N ALA A 254 -14.29 3.55 -17.36
CA ALA A 254 -13.73 4.13 -18.59
C ALA A 254 -12.21 4.25 -18.46
N TYR A 255 -11.49 3.96 -19.55
CA TYR A 255 -10.06 4.21 -19.62
C TYR A 255 -9.79 5.50 -20.38
N LYS A 256 -9.18 6.49 -19.73
CA LYS A 256 -8.64 7.67 -20.42
C LYS A 256 -7.28 7.35 -21.03
N GLY A 257 -7.30 6.65 -22.16
CA GLY A 257 -6.15 6.50 -23.05
C GLY A 257 -6.22 7.56 -24.15
N GLY A 258 -5.21 8.43 -24.22
CA GLY A 258 -5.05 9.35 -25.35
C GLY A 258 -4.87 8.59 -26.67
N ALA A 259 -5.37 9.20 -27.74
CA ALA A 259 -4.98 8.88 -29.12
C ALA A 259 -3.46 9.00 -29.30
#